data_AF-A0A177N3A1-F1
#
_entry.id   AF-A0A177N3A1-F1
#
_cell.length_a   1.000
_cell.length_b   1.000
_cell.length_c   1.000
_cell.angle_alpha   90.00
_cell.angle_beta   90.00
_cell.angle_gamma   90.00
#
_symmetry.space_group_name_H-M   'P 1'
#
loop_
_entity.id
_entity.type
_entity.pdbx_description
1 polymer ?
#
loop_
_entity_poly.entity_id
_entity_poly.type
_entity_poly.pdbx_seq_one_letter_code
_entity_poly.pdbx_strand_id
1 'polypeptide(L)'
;MLRRHLDLIIVGFIVLAIVMYDITLELLGELFHLLFELLHGAFEWIELGIEEAVEVAFHILNIGEVVEFLFDTGRHGSQVVTFYILMSMIGYALYRLWKIMPRIWLTFKLWLSECWVRRKTEYELYWQSLTLTHKAALLVVVVAVGYIASFFVI
;
A
#
# COMPACT_ATOMS: atom_id res chain seq x y z
N MET A 1 4.68 -32.47 -15.84
CA MET A 1 3.33 -32.90 -15.41
C MET A 1 2.62 -31.81 -14.57
N LEU A 2 3.27 -31.25 -13.55
CA LEU A 2 2.68 -30.22 -12.65
C LEU A 2 2.10 -28.98 -13.38
N ARG A 3 2.79 -28.45 -14.41
CA ARG A 3 2.32 -27.27 -15.17
C ARG A 3 0.98 -27.43 -15.90
N ARG A 4 0.55 -28.67 -16.18
CA ARG A 4 -0.68 -28.95 -16.95
C ARG A 4 -1.96 -28.91 -16.10
N HIS A 5 -1.83 -28.90 -14.77
CA HIS A 5 -2.94 -28.91 -13.81
C HIS A 5 -2.88 -27.75 -12.81
N LEU A 6 -2.02 -26.75 -13.05
CA LEU A 6 -1.92 -25.56 -12.20
C LEU A 6 -3.22 -24.75 -12.18
N ASP A 7 -3.95 -24.75 -13.29
CA ASP A 7 -5.28 -24.17 -13.43
C ASP A 7 -6.29 -24.78 -12.43
N LEU A 8 -6.31 -26.11 -12.30
CA LEU A 8 -7.18 -26.81 -11.35
C LEU A 8 -6.82 -26.46 -9.91
N ILE A 9 -5.52 -26.38 -9.59
CA ILE A 9 -5.03 -26.01 -8.25
C ILE A 9 -5.42 -24.55 -7.94
N ILE A 10 -5.20 -23.64 -8.88
CA ILE A 10 -5.53 -22.21 -8.72
C ILE A 10 -7.03 -22.04 -8.51
N VAL A 11 -7.86 -22.68 -9.33
CA VAL A 11 -9.33 -22.60 -9.17
C VAL A 11 -9.78 -23.20 -7.85
N GLY A 12 -9.21 -24.33 -7.43
CA GLY A 12 -9.46 -24.89 -6.10
C GLY A 12 -9.14 -23.90 -4.98
N PHE A 13 -7.99 -23.24 -5.04
CA PHE A 13 -7.59 -22.24 -4.05
C PHE A 13 -8.51 -21.01 -4.05
N ILE A 14 -8.94 -20.54 -5.22
CA ILE A 14 -9.90 -19.43 -5.36
C ILE A 14 -11.24 -19.81 -4.73
N VAL A 15 -11.77 -21.00 -5.02
CA VAL A 15 -13.04 -21.48 -4.44
C VAL A 15 -12.91 -21.63 -2.93
N LEU A 16 -11.80 -22.16 -2.43
CA LEU A 16 -11.52 -22.26 -1.00
C LEU A 16 -11.55 -20.89 -0.33
N ALA A 17 -10.87 -19.90 -0.91
CA ALA A 17 -10.86 -18.52 -0.41
C ALA A 17 -12.25 -17.86 -0.41
N ILE A 18 -13.10 -18.19 -1.39
CA ILE A 18 -14.48 -17.68 -1.45
C ILE A 18 -15.36 -18.34 -0.39
N VAL A 19 -15.24 -19.65 -0.18
CA VAL A 19 -16.07 -20.37 0.82
C VAL A 19 -15.62 -20.05 2.24
N MET A 20 -14.31 -20.02 2.49
CA MET A 20 -13.69 -19.61 3.76
C MET A 20 -13.44 -18.10 3.74
N TYR A 21 -14.51 -17.33 3.50
CA TYR A 21 -14.42 -15.88 3.33
C TYR A 21 -13.98 -15.19 4.62
N ASP A 22 -14.36 -15.73 5.78
CA ASP A 22 -14.02 -15.25 7.11
C ASP A 22 -12.50 -15.22 7.31
N ILE A 23 -11.84 -16.36 7.11
CA ILE A 23 -10.39 -16.50 7.21
C ILE A 23 -9.69 -15.68 6.13
N THR A 24 -10.24 -15.63 4.93
CA THR A 24 -9.68 -14.85 3.82
C THR A 24 -9.73 -13.35 4.12
N LEU A 25 -10.82 -12.85 4.69
CA LEU A 25 -10.95 -11.45 5.09
C LEU A 25 -10.08 -11.12 6.31
N GLU A 26 -9.93 -12.04 7.26
CA GLU A 26 -9.02 -11.89 8.40
C GLU A 26 -7.57 -11.76 7.93
N LEU A 27 -7.11 -12.68 7.08
CA LEU A 27 -5.77 -12.62 6.49
C LEU A 27 -5.54 -11.33 5.69
N LEU A 28 -6.55 -10.90 4.92
CA LEU A 28 -6.49 -9.64 4.18
C LEU A 28 -6.41 -8.44 5.14
N GLY A 29 -7.15 -8.48 6.25
CA GLY A 29 -7.12 -7.49 7.31
C GLY A 29 -5.74 -7.37 7.95
N GLU A 30 -5.12 -8.50 8.31
CA GLU A 30 -3.75 -8.54 8.83
C GLU A 30 -2.72 -8.00 7.82
N LEU A 31 -2.87 -8.36 6.55
CA LEU A 31 -2.00 -7.84 5.49
C LEU A 31 -2.11 -6.32 5.35
N PHE A 32 -3.33 -5.78 5.38
CA PHE A 32 -3.54 -4.34 5.39
C PHE A 32 -2.96 -3.69 6.64
N HIS A 33 -3.12 -4.31 7.80
CA HIS A 33 -2.56 -3.82 9.05
C HIS A 33 -1.02 -3.70 8.96
N LEU A 34 -0.35 -4.77 8.49
CA LEU A 34 1.10 -4.78 8.27
C LEU A 34 1.53 -3.69 7.26
N LEU A 35 0.77 -3.50 6.18
CA LEU A 35 1.06 -2.46 5.20
C LEU A 35 0.93 -1.06 5.78
N PHE A 36 -0.08 -0.81 6.62
CA PHE A 36 -0.24 0.46 7.32
C PHE A 36 0.86 0.69 8.35
N GLU A 37 1.26 -0.35 9.09
CA GLU A 37 2.36 -0.28 10.04
C GLU A 37 3.68 0.05 9.34
N LEU A 38 3.96 -0.58 8.19
CA LEU A 38 5.14 -0.28 7.38
C LEU A 38 5.10 1.15 6.84
N LEU A 39 3.95 1.63 6.37
CA LEU A 39 3.78 3.00 5.91
C LEU A 39 3.98 4.01 7.06
N HIS A 40 3.48 3.67 8.25
CA HIS A 40 3.64 4.47 9.46
C HIS A 40 5.12 4.54 9.86
N GLY A 41 5.82 3.41 9.92
CA GLY A 41 7.26 3.38 10.21
C GLY A 41 8.09 4.11 9.16
N ALA A 42 7.70 4.05 7.88
CA ALA A 42 8.33 4.85 6.82
C ALA A 42 8.10 6.36 7.04
N PHE A 43 6.90 6.74 7.49
CA PHE A 43 6.60 8.13 7.83
C PHE A 43 7.41 8.61 9.05
N GLU A 44 7.47 7.83 10.13
CA GLU A 44 8.28 8.15 11.31
C GLU A 44 9.76 8.28 10.95
N TRP A 45 10.29 7.41 10.09
CA TRP A 45 11.67 7.50 9.61
C TRP A 45 11.93 8.80 8.84
N ILE A 46 10.97 9.24 8.01
CA ILE A 46 11.05 10.53 7.31
C ILE A 46 11.00 11.69 8.30
N GLU A 47 10.12 11.63 9.31
CA GLU A 47 9.98 12.66 10.34
C GLU A 47 11.30 12.84 11.12
N LEU A 48 11.90 11.74 11.59
CA LEU A 48 13.21 11.76 12.26
C LEU A 48 14.31 12.34 11.36
N GLY A 49 14.33 11.96 10.08
CA GLY A 49 15.30 12.50 9.12
C GLY A 49 15.12 14.00 8.88
N ILE A 50 13.89 14.52 8.93
CA ILE A 50 13.61 15.96 8.85
C ILE A 50 14.07 16.65 10.13
N GLU A 51 13.77 16.10 11.30
CA GLU A 51 14.19 16.66 12.60
C GLU A 51 15.71 16.80 12.67
N GLU A 52 16.45 15.74 12.35
CA GLU A 52 17.93 15.74 12.33
C GLU A 52 18.48 16.73 11.29
N ALA A 53 17.91 16.77 10.09
CA ALA A 53 18.33 17.73 9.06
C ALA A 53 18.11 19.19 9.50
N VAL A 54 17.03 19.46 10.23
CA VAL A 54 16.71 20.79 10.76
C VAL A 54 17.65 21.15 11.92
N GLU A 55 17.94 20.23 12.83
CA GLU A 55 18.90 20.45 13.91
C GLU A 55 20.29 20.77 13.36
N VAL A 56 20.76 20.00 12.38
CA VAL A 56 22.03 20.25 11.69
C VAL A 56 22.03 21.59 10.97
N ALA A 57 20.94 21.94 10.28
CA ALA A 57 20.83 23.24 9.63
C ALA A 57 20.87 24.39 10.65
N PHE A 58 20.20 24.24 11.79
CA PHE A 58 20.18 25.25 12.85
C PHE A 58 21.57 25.47 13.46
N HIS A 59 22.32 24.39 13.65
CA HIS A 59 23.69 24.41 14.16
C HIS A 59 24.69 24.96 13.12
N ILE A 60 24.58 24.60 11.84
CA ILE A 60 25.49 25.09 10.78
C ILE A 60 25.28 26.57 10.51
N LEU A 61 24.02 27.02 10.48
CA LEU A 61 23.71 28.43 10.20
C LEU A 61 23.85 29.33 11.44
N ASN A 62 24.24 28.81 12.61
CA ASN A 62 24.29 29.54 13.88
C ASN A 62 23.03 30.39 14.12
N ILE A 63 21.87 29.88 13.72
CA ILE A 63 20.61 30.63 13.75
C ILE A 63 20.27 31.02 15.19
N GLY A 64 20.67 30.20 16.18
CA GLY A 64 20.56 30.52 17.60
C GLY A 64 21.25 31.85 17.97
N GLU A 65 22.51 32.03 17.59
CA GLU A 65 23.26 33.27 17.84
C GLU A 65 22.74 34.43 16.98
N VAL A 66 22.38 34.18 15.73
CA VAL A 66 21.87 35.21 14.82
C VAL A 66 20.52 35.74 15.31
N VAL A 67 19.64 34.88 15.81
CA VAL A 67 18.34 35.27 16.39
C VAL A 67 18.53 35.97 17.73
N GLU A 68 19.42 35.50 18.59
CA GLU A 68 19.76 36.18 19.86
C GLU A 68 20.36 37.58 19.59
N PHE A 69 21.20 37.71 18.57
CA PHE A 69 21.81 38.98 18.14
C PHE A 69 20.83 39.92 17.42
N LEU A 70 19.87 39.41 16.64
CA LEU A 70 18.88 40.22 15.91
C LEU A 70 17.66 40.61 16.76
N PHE A 71 17.29 39.82 17.77
CA PHE A 71 16.02 40.01 18.48
C PHE A 71 16.15 40.27 19.98
N ASP A 72 17.34 40.27 20.58
CA ASP A 72 17.60 40.57 22.01
C ASP A 72 16.51 40.01 22.96
N THR A 73 16.04 38.80 22.67
CA THR A 73 14.89 38.18 23.34
C THR A 73 15.31 36.82 23.88
N GLY A 74 15.03 36.63 25.18
CA GLY A 74 15.44 35.44 25.91
C GLY A 74 14.94 34.13 25.30
N ARG A 75 15.63 33.03 25.65
CA ARG A 75 15.50 31.62 25.20
C ARG A 75 14.13 31.14 24.67
N HIS A 76 13.00 31.63 25.20
CA HIS A 76 11.67 31.26 24.72
C HIS A 76 11.28 31.84 23.35
N GLY A 77 11.85 32.99 22.93
CA GLY A 77 11.60 33.56 21.59
C GLY A 77 12.22 32.74 20.47
N SER A 78 13.42 32.19 20.70
CA SER A 78 14.15 31.34 19.76
C SER A 78 13.39 30.06 19.40
N GLN A 79 12.79 29.38 20.39
CA GLN A 79 12.01 28.15 20.18
C GLN A 79 10.76 28.38 19.30
N VAL A 80 10.10 29.52 19.47
CA VAL A 80 8.90 29.88 18.71
C VAL A 80 9.25 30.15 17.24
N VAL A 81 10.37 30.82 16.96
CA VAL A 81 10.84 31.06 15.59
C VAL A 81 11.21 29.74 14.90
N THR A 82 11.91 28.83 15.59
CA THR A 82 12.25 27.51 15.07
C THR A 82 11.00 26.70 14.74
N PHE A 83 9.99 26.73 15.61
CA PHE A 83 8.70 26.08 15.34
C PHE A 83 8.02 26.62 14.06
N TYR A 84 8.02 27.93 13.84
CA TYR A 84 7.41 28.51 12.63
C TYR A 84 8.18 28.18 11.34
N ILE A 85 9.51 28.09 11.39
CA ILE A 85 10.33 27.66 10.24
C ILE A 85 10.06 26.18 9.93
N LEU A 86 10.01 25.32 10.97
CA LEU A 86 9.68 23.90 10.83
C LEU A 86 8.29 23.72 10.21
N MET A 87 7.28 24.42 10.74
CA MET A 87 5.91 24.41 10.21
C MET A 87 5.84 24.89 8.76
N SER A 88 6.67 25.86 8.37
CA SER A 88 6.74 26.36 6.99
C SER A 88 7.36 25.33 6.04
N MET A 89 8.39 24.60 6.47
CA MET A 89 8.99 23.52 5.68
C MET A 89 8.06 22.32 5.53
N ILE A 90 7.40 21.89 6.62
CA ILE A 90 6.38 20.84 6.61
C ILE A 90 5.22 21.24 5.68
N GLY A 91 4.73 22.47 5.81
CA GLY A 91 3.67 23.01 4.95
C GLY A 91 4.06 23.01 3.47
N TYR A 92 5.31 23.37 3.14
CA TYR A 92 5.81 23.33 1.77
C TYR A 92 5.95 21.89 1.24
N ALA A 93 6.44 20.96 2.06
CA ALA A 93 6.55 19.54 1.70
C ALA A 93 5.16 18.93 1.42
N LEU A 94 4.20 19.17 2.31
CA LEU A 94 2.80 18.74 2.15
C LEU A 94 2.17 19.35 0.89
N TYR A 95 2.40 20.63 0.63
CA TYR A 95 1.92 21.29 -0.59
C TYR A 95 2.48 20.65 -1.87
N ARG A 96 3.78 20.34 -1.89
CA ARG A 96 4.42 19.67 -3.03
C ARG A 96 3.85 18.26 -3.20
N LEU A 97 3.69 17.51 -2.10
CA LEU A 97 3.13 16.16 -2.13
C LEU A 97 1.69 16.17 -2.64
N TRP A 98 0.87 17.10 -2.17
CA TRP A 98 -0.50 17.32 -2.66
C TRP A 98 -0.55 17.61 -4.16
N LYS A 99 0.41 18.37 -4.70
CA LYS A 99 0.49 18.64 -6.14
C LYS A 99 0.91 17.42 -6.98
N ILE A 100 1.72 16.52 -6.43
CA ILE A 100 2.20 15.33 -7.15
C ILE A 100 1.18 14.19 -7.07
N MET A 101 0.47 14.08 -5.94
CA MET A 101 -0.53 13.05 -5.67
C MET A 101 -1.56 12.81 -6.80
N PRO A 102 -2.20 13.83 -7.41
CA PRO A 102 -3.17 13.60 -8.49
C PRO A 102 -2.54 12.98 -9.73
N ARG A 103 -1.26 13.28 -10.03
CA ARG A 103 -0.56 12.67 -11.18
C ARG A 103 -0.28 11.19 -10.92
N ILE A 104 0.24 10.87 -9.73
CA ILE A 104 0.48 9.49 -9.32
C ILE A 104 -0.84 8.70 -9.37
N TRP A 105 -1.92 9.27 -8.83
CA TRP A 105 -3.23 8.65 -8.84
C TRP A 105 -3.76 8.38 -10.26
N LEU A 106 -3.63 9.35 -11.17
CA LEU A 106 -4.06 9.17 -12.56
C LEU A 106 -3.26 8.08 -13.28
N THR A 107 -1.93 8.10 -13.15
CA THR A 107 -1.06 7.07 -13.75
C THR A 107 -1.37 5.69 -13.16
N PHE A 108 -1.54 5.61 -11.85
CA PHE A 108 -1.90 4.36 -11.16
C PHE A 108 -3.24 3.84 -11.65
N LYS A 109 -4.27 4.69 -11.73
CA LYS A 109 -5.60 4.33 -12.23
C LYS A 109 -5.56 3.82 -13.67
N LEU A 110 -4.83 4.50 -14.56
CA LEU A 110 -4.68 4.08 -15.95
C LEU A 110 -4.00 2.70 -16.04
N TRP A 111 -2.90 2.53 -15.30
CA TRP A 111 -2.19 1.26 -15.23
C TRP A 111 -3.06 0.12 -14.68
N LEU A 112 -3.85 0.40 -13.64
CA LEU A 112 -4.77 -0.58 -13.05
C LEU A 112 -5.88 -0.97 -14.03
N SER A 113 -6.43 0.00 -14.75
CA SER A 113 -7.45 -0.23 -15.78
C SER A 113 -6.89 -1.04 -16.94
N GLU A 114 -5.69 -0.73 -17.42
CA GLU A 114 -5.04 -1.48 -18.51
C GLU A 114 -4.74 -2.91 -18.07
N CYS A 115 -4.17 -3.09 -16.87
CA CYS A 115 -3.91 -4.41 -16.30
C CYS A 115 -5.22 -5.20 -16.14
N TRP A 116 -6.29 -4.56 -15.65
CA TRP A 116 -7.59 -5.19 -15.50
C TRP A 116 -8.15 -5.68 -16.84
N VAL A 117 -8.17 -4.81 -17.86
CA VAL A 117 -8.66 -5.16 -19.20
C VAL A 117 -7.82 -6.29 -19.78
N ARG A 118 -6.49 -6.20 -19.70
CA ARG A 118 -5.59 -7.24 -20.20
C ARG A 118 -5.86 -8.59 -19.54
N ARG A 119 -5.95 -8.62 -18.20
CA ARG A 119 -6.24 -9.85 -17.45
C ARG A 119 -7.61 -10.43 -17.77
N LYS A 120 -8.64 -9.59 -17.90
CA LYS A 120 -9.97 -10.04 -18.29
C LYS A 120 -9.96 -10.72 -19.65
N THR A 121 -9.31 -10.11 -20.64
CA THR A 121 -9.18 -10.66 -21.99
C THR A 121 -8.41 -11.97 -21.99
N GLU A 122 -7.31 -12.06 -21.23
CA GLU A 122 -6.54 -13.29 -21.06
C GLU A 122 -7.40 -14.44 -20.50
N TYR A 123 -8.20 -14.18 -19.46
CA TYR A 123 -9.09 -15.19 -18.88
C TYR A 123 -10.22 -15.62 -19.82
N GLU A 124 -10.78 -14.68 -20.58
CA GLU A 124 -11.84 -14.98 -21.55
C GLU A 124 -11.31 -15.85 -22.69
N LEU A 125 -10.16 -15.50 -23.26
CA LEU A 125 -9.49 -16.30 -24.29
C LEU A 125 -9.10 -17.68 -23.77
N TYR A 126 -8.59 -17.75 -22.54
CA TYR A 126 -8.26 -19.01 -21.89
C TYR A 126 -9.50 -19.91 -21.75
N TRP A 127 -10.61 -19.38 -21.25
CA TRP A 127 -11.87 -20.11 -21.13
C TRP A 127 -12.41 -20.60 -22.47
N GLN A 128 -12.29 -19.79 -23.53
CA GLN A 128 -12.72 -20.18 -24.88
C GLN A 128 -11.81 -21.26 -25.48
N SER A 129 -10.51 -21.23 -25.21
CA SER A 129 -9.54 -22.21 -25.71
C SER A 129 -9.64 -23.58 -25.02
N LEU A 130 -10.32 -23.68 -23.88
CA LEU A 130 -10.41 -24.90 -23.11
C LEU A 130 -11.36 -25.94 -23.74
N THR A 131 -10.88 -27.19 -23.80
CA THR A 131 -11.69 -28.34 -24.21
C THR A 131 -12.82 -28.62 -23.22
N LEU A 132 -13.93 -29.21 -23.69
CA LEU A 132 -15.10 -29.52 -22.86
C LEU A 132 -14.75 -30.43 -21.66
N THR A 133 -13.79 -31.34 -21.83
CA THR A 133 -13.32 -32.24 -20.76
C THR A 133 -12.61 -31.48 -19.63
N HIS A 134 -11.81 -30.47 -19.97
CA HIS A 134 -11.15 -29.62 -18.97
C HIS A 134 -12.13 -28.70 -18.25
N LYS A 135 -13.17 -28.20 -18.94
CA LYS A 135 -14.25 -27.44 -18.31
C LYS A 135 -15.01 -28.29 -17.29
N ALA A 136 -15.32 -29.54 -17.63
CA ALA A 136 -15.93 -30.47 -16.69
C ALA A 136 -15.03 -30.75 -15.47
N ALA A 137 -13.72 -30.93 -15.68
CA ALA A 137 -12.76 -31.12 -14.60
C ALA A 137 -12.72 -29.92 -13.64
N LEU A 138 -12.75 -28.68 -14.17
CA LEU A 138 -12.82 -27.47 -13.34
C LEU A 138 -14.10 -27.42 -12.51
N LEU A 139 -15.26 -27.73 -13.10
CA LEU A 139 -16.53 -27.78 -12.37
C LEU A 139 -16.52 -28.83 -11.25
N VAL A 140 -15.96 -30.01 -11.51
CA VAL A 140 -15.82 -31.05 -10.49
C VAL A 140 -14.95 -30.57 -9.34
N VAL A 141 -13.84 -29.88 -9.62
CA VAL A 141 -12.98 -29.29 -8.58
C VAL A 141 -13.74 -28.24 -7.76
N VAL A 142 -14.50 -27.36 -8.42
CA VAL A 142 -15.31 -26.34 -7.72
C VAL A 142 -16.30 -26.99 -6.76
N VAL A 143 -17.03 -28.01 -7.21
CA VAL A 143 -18.01 -28.73 -6.38
C VAL A 143 -17.33 -29.50 -5.26
N ALA A 144 -16.25 -30.21 -5.56
CA ALA A 144 -15.53 -31.02 -4.57
C ALA A 144 -14.90 -30.15 -3.47
N VAL A 145 -14.21 -29.07 -3.85
CA VAL A 145 -13.60 -28.13 -2.89
C VAL A 145 -14.68 -27.40 -2.10
N GLY A 146 -15.74 -26.92 -2.76
CA GLY A 146 -16.85 -26.27 -2.07
C GLY A 146 -17.54 -27.17 -1.06
N TYR A 147 -17.76 -28.45 -1.40
CA TYR A 147 -18.31 -29.45 -0.49
C TYR A 147 -17.38 -29.71 0.71
N ILE A 148 -16.08 -29.93 0.46
CA ILE A 148 -15.11 -30.13 1.54
C ILE A 148 -15.03 -28.91 2.46
N ALA A 149 -14.90 -27.71 1.89
CA ALA A 149 -14.81 -26.46 2.63
C ALA A 149 -16.08 -26.19 3.46
N SER A 150 -17.26 -26.62 3.00
CA SER A 150 -18.50 -26.45 3.76
C SER A 150 -18.50 -27.15 5.12
N PHE A 151 -17.71 -28.22 5.31
CA PHE A 151 -17.53 -28.84 6.63
C PHE A 151 -16.71 -28.01 7.62
N PHE A 152 -15.89 -27.09 7.14
CA PHE A 152 -15.04 -26.23 7.97
C PHE A 152 -15.71 -24.90 8.33
N VAL A 153 -16.79 -24.55 7.64
CA VAL A 153 -17.56 -23.30 7.85
C VAL A 153 -18.77 -23.52 8.79
N ILE A 154 -19.02 -24.76 9.23
CA ILE A 154 -19.99 -25.10 10.29
C ILE A 154 -19.32 -25.01 11.65
#